data_AF-A0A1H6SS13-F1
#
_entry.id   AF-A0A1H6SS13-F1
#
_cell.length_a   1.000
_cell.length_b   1.000
_cell.length_c   1.000
_cell.angle_alpha   90.00
_cell.angle_beta   90.00
_cell.angle_gamma   90.00
#
_symmetry.space_group_name_H-M   'P 1'
#
loop_
_entity.id
_entity.type
_entity.pdbx_description
1 polymer ?
#
loop_
_entity_poly.entity_id
_entity_poly.type
_entity_poly.pdbx_seq_one_letter_code
_entity_poly.pdbx_strand_id
1 'polypeptide(L)' 'MRFVVSVEEGAVGWRVREGATGLAEGLTLAKAIKRARQLGSEHHERTGLAVTVELVIPEKSLLLAQHPHRSLEAAATA' A
#
# COMPACT_ATOMS: atom_id res chain seq x y z
N MET A 1 4.52 4.54 -13.87
CA MET A 1 4.09 5.18 -12.59
C MET A 1 4.00 4.10 -11.52
N ARG A 2 4.56 4.35 -10.33
CA ARG A 2 4.51 3.44 -9.18
C ARG A 2 3.56 4.01 -8.16
N PHE A 3 2.62 3.20 -7.68
CA PHE A 3 1.69 3.57 -6.64
C PHE A 3 2.24 3.14 -5.28
N VAL A 4 2.22 4.03 -4.28
CA VAL A 4 2.74 3.73 -2.94
C VAL A 4 1.68 4.05 -1.90
N VAL A 5 1.34 3.05 -1.09
CA VAL A 5 0.46 3.18 0.07
C VAL A 5 1.32 3.07 1.33
N SER A 6 1.38 4.14 2.10
CA SER A 6 2.23 4.25 3.28
C SER A 6 1.38 4.17 4.55
N VAL A 7 1.81 3.35 5.49
CA VAL A 7 1.27 3.29 6.86
C VAL A 7 2.23 4.06 7.75
N GLU A 8 1.73 5.11 8.40
CA GLU A 8 2.56 6.01 9.20
C GLU A 8 1.98 6.13 10.61
N GLU A 9 2.83 6.42 11.59
CA GLU A 9 2.37 6.82 12.92
C GLU A 9 1.82 8.26 12.87
N GLY A 10 0.64 8.46 13.44
CA GLY A 10 -0.05 9.75 13.54
C GLY A 10 -0.35 10.10 15.01
N ALA A 11 -0.86 11.31 15.23
CA ALA A 11 -1.04 11.86 16.59
C ALA A 11 -2.06 11.08 17.45
N VAL A 12 -3.03 10.44 16.81
CA VAL A 12 -4.14 9.71 17.48
C VAL A 12 -4.12 8.20 17.19
N GLY A 13 -3.03 7.70 16.62
CA GLY A 13 -2.89 6.32 16.16
C GLY A 13 -2.28 6.25 14.77
N TRP A 14 -2.41 5.10 14.11
CA TRP A 14 -1.83 4.87 12.79
C TRP A 14 -2.72 5.43 11.69
N ARG A 15 -2.08 5.98 10.65
CA ARG A 15 -2.73 6.52 9.46
C ARG A 15 -2.27 5.79 8.21
N VAL A 16 -3.12 5.81 7.18
CA VAL A 16 -2.82 5.26 5.86
C VAL A 16 -2.84 6.41 4.86
N ARG A 17 -1.81 6.50 4.03
CA ARG A 17 -1.64 7.54 3.02
C ARG A 17 -1.36 6.95 1.65
N GLU A 18 -1.70 7.72 0.63
CA GLU A 18 -1.31 7.50 -0.75
C GLU A 18 -0.57 8.75 -1.20
N GLY A 19 0.76 8.68 -1.26
CA GLY A 19 1.60 9.85 -1.45
C GLY A 19 1.26 10.96 -0.43
N ALA A 20 0.82 12.13 -0.92
CA ALA A 20 0.43 13.24 -0.05
C ALA A 20 -0.96 13.08 0.58
N THR A 21 -1.83 12.24 0.03
CA THR A 21 -3.25 12.13 0.41
C THR A 21 -3.44 11.22 1.62
N GLY A 22 -4.15 11.70 2.64
CA GLY A 22 -4.57 10.88 3.78
C GLY A 22 -5.83 10.06 3.44
N LEU A 23 -5.76 8.74 3.58
CA LEU A 23 -6.86 7.83 3.27
C LEU A 23 -7.61 7.33 4.52
N ALA A 24 -6.91 7.24 5.66
CA ALA A 24 -7.51 6.87 6.95
C ALA A 24 -6.60 7.33 8.11
N GLU A 25 -7.17 7.56 9.29
CA GLU A 25 -6.45 7.96 10.51
C GLU A 25 -7.08 7.32 11.76
N GLY A 26 -6.35 7.31 12.89
CA GLY A 26 -6.86 6.82 14.18
C GLY A 26 -7.00 5.30 14.25
N LEU A 27 -6.26 4.57 13.40
CA LEU A 27 -6.32 3.11 13.36
C LEU A 27 -5.31 2.50 14.34
N THR A 28 -5.58 1.27 14.78
CA THR A 28 -4.51 0.44 15.37
C THR A 28 -3.55 0.02 14.26
N LEU A 29 -2.29 -0.28 14.60
CA LEU A 29 -1.27 -0.70 13.62
C LEU A 29 -1.78 -1.84 12.73
N ALA A 30 -2.36 -2.89 13.34
CA ALA A 30 -2.89 -4.03 12.61
C ALA A 30 -4.01 -3.65 11.64
N LYS A 31 -4.92 -2.74 12.04
CA LYS A 31 -6.01 -2.24 11.17
C LYS A 31 -5.45 -1.38 10.04
N ALA A 32 -4.45 -0.55 10.31
CA ALA A 32 -3.80 0.29 9.30
C ALA A 32 -3.06 -0.56 8.25
N ILE A 33 -2.28 -1.56 8.67
CA ILE A 33 -1.61 -2.51 7.77
C ILE A 33 -2.63 -3.25 6.91
N LYS A 34 -3.69 -3.79 7.53
CA LYS A 34 -4.73 -4.51 6.80
C LYS A 34 -5.40 -3.61 5.76
N ARG A 35 -5.73 -2.37 6.13
CA ARG A 35 -6.38 -1.41 5.24
C ARG A 35 -5.45 -1.00 4.09
N ALA A 36 -4.18 -0.75 4.36
CA ALA A 36 -3.20 -0.39 3.35
C ALA A 36 -2.96 -1.51 2.34
N ARG A 37 -2.88 -2.78 2.79
CA ARG A 37 -2.80 -3.95 1.92
C ARG A 37 -4.03 -4.09 1.02
N GLN A 38 -5.22 -3.93 1.60
CA GLN A 38 -6.47 -3.99 0.86
C GLN A 38 -6.52 -2.91 -0.23
N LEU A 39 -6.23 -1.65 0.12
CA LEU A 39 -6.19 -0.55 -0.84
C LEU A 39 -5.17 -0.77 -1.95
N GLY A 40 -4.00 -1.32 -1.60
CA GLY A 40 -2.98 -1.65 -2.58
C GLY A 40 -3.41 -2.73 -3.56
N SER A 41 -4.08 -3.79 -3.07
CA SER A 41 -4.65 -4.85 -3.92
C SER A 41 -5.75 -4.30 -4.82
N GLU A 42 -6.71 -3.55 -4.26
CA GLU A 42 -7.83 -2.94 -5.01
C GLU A 42 -7.31 -2.01 -6.12
N HIS A 43 -6.27 -1.22 -5.84
CA HIS A 43 -5.66 -0.35 -6.84
C HIS A 43 -4.96 -1.15 -7.94
N HIS A 44 -4.20 -2.18 -7.57
CA HIS A 44 -3.52 -3.05 -8.52
C HIS A 44 -4.52 -3.79 -9.42
N GLU A 45 -5.58 -4.36 -8.85
CA GLU A 45 -6.62 -5.07 -9.59
C GLU A 45 -7.36 -4.14 -10.58
N ARG A 46 -7.65 -2.91 -10.17
CA ARG A 46 -8.36 -1.93 -11.00
C ARG A 46 -7.51 -1.37 -12.13
N THR A 47 -6.20 -1.19 -11.93
CA THR A 47 -5.33 -0.43 -12.86
C THR A 47 -4.25 -1.26 -13.54
N GLY A 48 -3.95 -2.45 -13.02
CA GLY A 48 -2.80 -3.27 -13.41
C GLY A 48 -1.43 -2.67 -13.04
N LEU A 49 -1.38 -1.47 -12.46
CA LEU A 49 -0.14 -0.76 -12.15
C LEU A 49 0.60 -1.42 -10.98
N ALA A 50 1.91 -1.18 -10.94
CA ALA A 50 2.73 -1.63 -9.82
C ALA A 50 2.37 -0.86 -8.54
N VAL A 51 2.11 -1.58 -7.46
CA VAL A 51 1.78 -1.04 -6.14
C VAL A 51 2.79 -1.51 -5.09
N THR A 52 3.22 -0.61 -4.22
CA THR A 52 3.98 -0.93 -3.02
C THR A 52 3.20 -0.49 -1.79
N VAL A 53 3.16 -1.35 -0.78
CA VAL A 53 2.62 -1.02 0.54
C VAL A 53 3.77 -1.05 1.53
N GLU A 54 3.95 0.03 2.28
CA GLU A 54 5.06 0.20 3.21
C GLU A 54 4.58 0.69 4.58
N LEU A 55 5.34 0.35 5.61
CA LEU A 55 5.22 0.88 6.95
C LEU A 55 6.38 1.85 7.16
N VAL A 56 6.07 3.13 7.36
CA VAL A 56 7.06 4.17 7.61
C VAL A 56 7.18 4.36 9.11
N ILE A 57 8.37 4.07 9.63
CA ILE A 57 8.78 4.40 11.00
C ILE A 57 9.94 5.41 10.94
N PRO A 58 10.26 6.13 12.02
CA PRO A 58 11.26 7.20 11.99
C PRO A 58 12.62 6.78 11.41
N GLU A 59 13.04 5.54 11.65
CA GLU A 59 14.35 5.02 11.24
C GLU A 59 14.39 4.48 9.81
N LYS A 60 13.26 3.98 9.28
CA LYS A 60 13.22 3.27 8.00
C LYS A 60 11.80 3.06 7.49
N SER A 61 11.71 2.68 6.23
CA SER A 61 10.48 2.11 5.65
C SER A 61 10.59 0.59 5.55
N LEU A 62 9.57 -0.11 6.03
CA LEU A 62 9.46 -1.56 5.96
C LEU A 62 8.47 -1.95 4.86
N LEU A 63 8.89 -2.83 3.95
CA LEU A 63 8.01 -3.34 2.92
C LEU A 63 6.96 -4.27 3.53
N LEU A 64 5.69 -3.93 3.38
CA LEU A 64 4.58 -4.76 3.84
C LEU A 64 4.07 -5.66 2.70
N ALA A 65 3.91 -5.10 1.50
CA ALA A 65 3.47 -5.84 0.33
C ALA A 65 3.97 -5.18 -0.96
N GLN A 66 4.12 -5.99 -2.01
CA GLN A 66 4.43 -5.50 -3.35
C GLN A 66 3.58 -6.24 -4.37
N HIS A 67 2.90 -5.47 -5.21
CA HIS A 67 2.20 -5.98 -6.38
C HIS A 67 2.96 -5.49 -7.61
N PRO A 68 3.68 -6.36 -8.33
CA PRO A 68 4.41 -5.97 -9.53
C PRO A 68 3.43 -5.50 -10.61
N HIS A 69 3.92 -4.74 -11.59
CA HIS A 69 3.08 -4.38 -12.73
C HIS A 69 2.62 -5.66 -13.43
N ARG A 70 1.32 -5.77 -13.71
CA ARG A 70 0.78 -6.88 -14.49
C ARG A 70 1.04 -6.57 -15.96
N SER A 71 2.27 -6.79 -16.43
CA SER A 71 2.50 -6.93 -17.87
C SER A 71 1.65 -8.10 -18.33
N LEU A 72 0.76 -7.86 -19.28
CA LEU A 72 -0.20 -8.82 -19.83
C LEU A 72 0.48 -9.95 -20.65
N GLU A 73 1.73 -10.32 -20.32
CA GLU A 73 2.52 -11.37 -20.97
C GLU A 73 2.53 -12.69 -20.17
N ALA A 74 1.94 -12.73 -18.98
CA ALA A 74 1.78 -13.97 -18.20
C ALA A 74 0.49 -14.76 -18.56
N ALA A 75 -0.01 -14.61 -19.79
CA ALA A 75 -1.18 -15.35 -20.31
C ALA A 75 -0.85 -16.16 -21.58
N ALA A 76 0.40 -16.62 -21.72
CA ALA A 76 0.81 -17.50 -22.81
C ALA A 76 1.69 -18.66 -22.32
N THR A 77 1.28 -19.36 -21.25
CA THR A 77 1.71 -20.74 -21.03
C THR A 77 0.76 -21.48 -20.08
N ALA A 78 -0.26 -22.14 -20.64
CA ALA A 78 -0.88 -23.35 -20.11
C ALA A 78 -1.62 -24.06 -21.25
#